data_AF-A0A5E9BAV8-F1
#
_entry.id   AF-A0A5E9BAV8-F1
#
_cell.length_a   1.000
_cell.length_b   1.000
_cell.length_c   1.000
_cell.angle_alpha   90.00
_cell.angle_beta   90.00
_cell.angle_gamma   90.00
#
_symmetry.space_group_name_H-M   'P 1'
#
loop_
_entity.id
_entity.type
_entity.pdbx_description
1 polymer ?
#
loop_
_entity_poly.entity_id
_entity_poly.type
_entity_poly.pdbx_seq_one_letter_code
_entity_poly.pdbx_strand_id
1 'polypeptide(L)'
;MVLPPWEEAVEIAERSPFADIDTLNDMMQIYLPFIGSLPRYQQLADRIDAVVEMRRGKTARAEQGRERAMIHATHNQFVAAIDQLQRAKEGWFQAATMYGSVLAMLQLSDFYSRLWLPLAARYYAAAALKYAIAAKDEELRPLIGRAAVEISATYLMAGEGLSFIYSVGRAAQIHIGHATDGEDLEQHTEFAARLAETAKVYALLRHLLPENLQQIEAALDGWPIDSAYANSLRTLASRPPWASVSRSEIEERLAEDIGQGLTYDLGPEIRYRWNALGISWTIRAASSTRSVAEWIGAAFQIAIVDLADEDLAILPSSVESKSLRPASLRLNWRRCRTTCRCATASLSPTPSHSETKQALLLCFSRKSSAMHRHCPAETS
;
A
#
# COMPACT_ATOMS: atom_id res chain seq x y z
N MET A 1 10.88 -32.06 -5.06
CA MET A 1 11.53 -33.15 -4.28
C MET A 1 12.79 -32.61 -3.57
N VAL A 2 12.73 -31.45 -2.92
CA VAL A 2 13.91 -30.80 -2.30
C VAL A 2 13.72 -30.50 -0.82
N LEU A 3 12.48 -30.53 -0.30
CA LEU A 3 12.14 -30.05 1.06
C LEU A 3 12.39 -31.02 2.24
N PRO A 4 12.34 -32.36 2.12
CA PRO A 4 12.48 -33.24 3.30
C PRO A 4 13.75 -33.04 4.14
N PRO A 5 14.95 -32.85 3.55
CA PRO A 5 16.16 -32.56 4.34
C PRO A 5 16.08 -31.23 5.10
N TRP A 6 15.36 -30.24 4.57
CA TRP A 6 15.15 -28.96 5.26
C TRP A 6 14.19 -29.10 6.43
N GLU A 7 13.14 -29.91 6.27
CA GLU A 7 12.20 -30.21 7.35
C GLU A 7 12.92 -30.89 8.53
N GLU A 8 13.81 -31.84 8.25
CA GLU A 8 14.66 -32.49 9.26
C GLU A 8 15.62 -31.48 9.92
N ALA A 9 16.26 -30.60 9.14
CA ALA A 9 17.13 -29.56 9.68
C ALA A 9 16.37 -28.60 10.61
N VAL A 10 15.14 -28.23 10.27
CA VAL A 10 14.26 -27.41 11.13
C VAL A 10 13.87 -28.18 12.39
N GLU A 11 13.55 -29.48 12.31
CA GLU A 11 13.26 -30.30 13.50
C GLU A 11 14.45 -30.36 14.47
N ILE A 12 15.68 -30.45 13.94
CA ILE A 12 16.90 -30.38 14.74
C ILE A 12 17.00 -29.01 15.41
N ALA A 13 16.74 -27.92 14.67
CA ALA A 13 16.76 -26.58 15.20
C ALA A 13 15.66 -26.32 16.23
N GLU A 14 14.48 -26.92 16.12
CA GLU A 14 13.43 -26.81 17.14
C GLU A 14 13.88 -27.42 18.48
N ARG A 15 14.72 -28.45 18.46
CA ARG A 15 15.14 -29.21 19.66
C ARG A 15 16.51 -28.80 20.21
N SER A 16 17.39 -28.25 19.39
CA SER A 16 18.78 -27.96 19.77
C SER A 16 19.09 -26.47 19.72
N PRO A 17 19.34 -25.80 20.87
CA PRO A 17 19.66 -24.37 20.90
C PRO A 17 20.97 -24.01 20.17
N PHE A 18 21.83 -25.00 19.91
CA PHE A 18 23.12 -24.82 19.21
C PHE A 18 23.01 -24.94 17.68
N ALA A 19 21.86 -25.37 17.15
CA ALA A 19 21.66 -25.40 15.71
C ALA A 19 21.65 -23.98 15.14
N ASP A 20 22.38 -23.76 14.06
CA ASP A 20 22.47 -22.46 13.39
C ASP A 20 21.26 -22.23 12.49
N ILE A 21 20.24 -21.58 13.09
CA ILE A 21 18.98 -21.27 12.40
C ILE A 21 19.15 -20.17 11.34
N ASP A 22 20.17 -19.31 11.47
CA ASP A 22 20.40 -18.24 10.50
C ASP A 22 20.95 -18.82 9.21
N THR A 23 21.99 -19.66 9.29
CA THR A 23 22.53 -20.35 8.12
C THR A 23 21.45 -21.18 7.43
N LEU A 24 20.59 -21.86 8.19
CA LEU A 24 19.47 -22.60 7.62
C LEU A 24 18.49 -21.68 6.85
N ASN A 25 18.12 -20.54 7.45
CA ASN A 25 17.26 -19.55 6.82
C ASN A 25 17.91 -18.97 5.55
N ASP A 26 19.17 -18.54 5.62
CA ASP A 26 19.92 -17.93 4.51
C ASP A 26 20.00 -18.88 3.31
N MET A 27 20.33 -20.15 3.54
CA MET A 27 20.36 -21.13 2.45
C MET A 27 18.95 -21.39 1.88
N MET A 28 17.90 -21.36 2.70
CA MET A 28 16.52 -21.51 2.24
C MET A 28 16.08 -20.32 1.38
N GLN A 29 16.55 -19.11 1.70
CA GLN A 29 16.25 -17.88 0.95
C GLN A 29 16.78 -17.93 -0.49
N ILE A 30 17.85 -18.68 -0.76
CA ILE A 30 18.39 -18.89 -2.12
C ILE A 30 17.34 -19.49 -3.07
N TYR A 31 16.47 -20.35 -2.56
CA TYR A 31 15.46 -21.04 -3.36
C TYR A 31 14.13 -20.27 -3.44
N LEU A 32 13.98 -19.20 -2.65
CA LEU A 32 12.73 -18.43 -2.54
C LEU A 32 12.13 -18.02 -3.90
N PRO A 33 12.90 -17.55 -4.90
CA PRO A 33 12.33 -17.14 -6.18
C PRO A 33 11.66 -18.28 -6.97
N PHE A 34 12.05 -19.53 -6.72
CA PHE A 34 11.60 -20.69 -7.48
C PHE A 34 10.47 -21.46 -6.79
N ILE A 35 10.51 -21.53 -5.47
CA ILE A 35 9.58 -22.37 -4.68
C ILE A 35 8.86 -21.61 -3.57
N GLY A 36 9.07 -20.30 -3.42
CA GLY A 36 8.54 -19.49 -2.32
C GLY A 36 7.01 -19.41 -2.26
N SER A 37 6.33 -19.54 -3.42
CA SER A 37 4.87 -19.59 -3.49
C SER A 37 4.27 -20.95 -3.16
N LEU A 38 5.08 -22.00 -3.01
CA LEU A 38 4.56 -23.33 -2.68
C LEU A 38 4.09 -23.36 -1.22
N PRO A 39 2.87 -23.86 -0.92
CA PRO A 39 2.37 -23.92 0.46
C PRO A 39 3.31 -24.65 1.44
N ARG A 40 4.00 -25.68 0.94
CA ARG A 40 4.98 -26.45 1.75
C ARG A 40 6.24 -25.64 2.07
N TYR A 41 6.67 -24.73 1.19
CA TYR A 41 7.75 -23.79 1.50
C TYR A 41 7.31 -22.80 2.57
N GLN A 42 6.11 -22.23 2.44
CA GLN A 42 5.57 -21.29 3.42
C GLN A 42 5.47 -21.93 4.82
N GLN A 43 4.99 -23.17 4.92
CA GLN A 43 4.96 -23.91 6.18
C GLN A 43 6.34 -24.09 6.81
N LEU A 44 7.36 -24.37 5.98
CA LEU A 44 8.73 -24.50 6.45
C LEU A 44 9.30 -23.15 6.92
N ALA A 45 9.05 -22.08 6.18
CA ALA A 45 9.44 -20.72 6.55
C ALA A 45 8.78 -20.27 7.86
N ASP A 46 7.48 -20.55 8.05
CA ASP A 46 6.76 -20.24 9.29
C ASP A 46 7.35 -20.99 10.50
N ARG A 47 7.84 -22.23 10.31
CA ARG A 47 8.55 -22.97 11.37
C ARG A 47 9.90 -22.35 11.70
N ILE A 48 10.69 -21.97 10.70
CA ILE A 48 11.96 -21.27 10.90
C ILE A 48 11.74 -19.96 11.64
N ASP A 49 10.76 -19.17 11.21
CA ASP A 49 10.35 -17.91 11.84
C ASP A 49 9.96 -18.11 13.31
N ALA A 50 9.25 -19.19 13.63
CA ALA A 50 8.86 -19.51 15.01
C ALA A 50 10.09 -19.82 15.89
N VAL A 51 11.08 -20.55 15.36
CA VAL A 51 12.35 -20.82 16.06
C VAL A 51 13.14 -19.53 16.26
N VAL A 52 13.18 -18.66 15.25
CA VAL A 52 13.86 -17.36 15.32
C VAL A 52 13.18 -16.44 16.33
N GLU A 53 11.85 -16.34 16.30
CA GLU A 53 11.09 -15.56 17.28
C GLU A 53 11.31 -16.07 18.70
N MET A 54 11.29 -17.39 18.91
CA MET A 54 11.54 -18.00 20.22
C MET A 54 12.93 -17.64 20.77
N ARG A 55 13.95 -17.62 19.90
CA ARG A 55 15.36 -17.43 20.32
C ARG A 55 15.79 -15.97 20.38
N ARG A 56 15.27 -15.13 19.49
CA ARG A 56 15.75 -13.75 19.23
C ARG A 56 14.66 -12.69 19.28
N GLY A 57 13.41 -13.10 19.49
CA GLY A 57 12.27 -12.22 19.61
C GLY A 57 11.65 -11.81 18.26
N LYS A 58 10.56 -11.06 18.38
CA LYS A 58 9.70 -10.68 17.25
C LYS A 58 10.37 -9.78 16.21
N THR A 59 11.29 -8.92 16.64
CA THR A 59 12.03 -8.03 15.72
C THR A 59 12.90 -8.82 14.75
N ALA A 60 13.56 -9.89 15.22
CA ALA A 60 14.40 -10.73 14.37
C ALA A 60 13.55 -11.48 13.32
N ARG A 61 12.39 -12.02 13.72
CA ARG A 61 11.42 -12.61 12.80
C ARG A 61 10.93 -11.59 11.76
N ALA A 62 10.59 -10.38 12.20
CA ALA A 62 10.14 -9.32 11.29
C ALA A 62 11.22 -8.95 10.27
N GLU A 63 12.49 -8.90 10.68
CA GLU A 63 13.61 -8.64 9.78
C GLU A 63 13.77 -9.74 8.72
N GLN A 64 13.63 -11.01 9.09
CA GLN A 64 13.64 -12.11 8.11
C GLN A 64 12.48 -12.03 7.11
N GLY A 65 11.28 -11.69 7.58
CA GLY A 65 10.15 -11.44 6.69
C GLY A 65 10.42 -10.29 5.72
N ARG A 66 11.10 -9.23 6.16
CA ARG A 66 11.56 -8.13 5.30
C ARG A 66 12.55 -8.60 4.24
N GLU A 67 13.56 -9.37 4.63
CA GLU A 67 14.57 -9.90 3.71
C GLU A 67 13.93 -10.75 2.62
N ARG A 68 13.04 -11.68 3.00
CA ARG A 68 12.27 -12.49 2.04
C ARG A 68 11.41 -11.62 1.11
N ALA A 69 10.75 -10.59 1.66
CA ALA A 69 9.99 -9.65 0.84
C ALA A 69 10.88 -8.96 -0.21
N MET A 70 12.09 -8.54 0.17
CA MET A 70 13.04 -7.92 -0.75
C MET A 70 13.52 -8.89 -1.83
N ILE A 71 13.77 -10.15 -1.50
CA ILE A 71 14.16 -11.17 -2.48
C ILE A 71 13.04 -11.41 -3.50
N HIS A 72 11.78 -11.48 -3.06
CA HIS A 72 10.65 -11.56 -4.00
C HIS A 72 10.56 -10.32 -4.89
N ALA A 73 10.72 -9.12 -4.30
CA ALA A 73 10.64 -7.87 -5.04
C ALA A 73 11.74 -7.75 -6.12
N THR A 74 12.97 -8.18 -5.85
CA THR A 74 14.06 -8.19 -6.86
C THR A 74 13.77 -9.12 -8.03
N HIS A 75 12.89 -10.11 -7.85
CA HIS A 75 12.42 -11.02 -8.90
C HIS A 75 11.05 -10.61 -9.48
N ASN A 76 10.58 -9.38 -9.22
CA ASN A 76 9.26 -8.86 -9.64
C ASN A 76 8.07 -9.67 -9.14
N GLN A 77 8.24 -10.44 -8.06
CA GLN A 77 7.17 -11.24 -7.43
C GLN A 77 6.45 -10.41 -6.35
N PHE A 78 5.88 -9.27 -6.74
CA PHE A 78 5.38 -8.27 -5.79
C PHE A 78 4.21 -8.76 -4.91
N VAL A 79 3.38 -9.69 -5.37
CA VAL A 79 2.32 -10.30 -4.54
C VAL A 79 2.93 -11.05 -3.35
N ALA A 80 3.89 -11.93 -3.61
CA ALA A 80 4.60 -12.67 -2.56
C ALA A 80 5.42 -11.73 -1.66
N ALA A 81 6.03 -10.69 -2.24
CA ALA A 81 6.73 -9.66 -1.47
C ALA A 81 5.80 -8.93 -0.49
N ILE A 82 4.59 -8.58 -0.92
CA ILE A 82 3.57 -7.91 -0.10
C ILE A 82 3.14 -8.83 1.05
N ASP A 83 2.84 -10.11 0.79
CA ASP A 83 2.48 -11.07 1.86
C ASP A 83 3.55 -11.13 2.96
N GLN A 84 4.81 -11.32 2.57
CA GLN A 84 5.92 -11.39 3.53
C GLN A 84 6.07 -10.08 4.32
N LEU A 85 5.96 -8.93 3.65
CA LEU A 85 6.15 -7.62 4.30
C LEU A 85 4.97 -7.24 5.19
N GLN A 86 3.73 -7.61 4.84
CA GLN A 86 2.57 -7.40 5.69
C GLN A 86 2.71 -8.17 7.02
N ARG A 87 3.14 -9.44 6.97
CA ARG A 87 3.43 -10.26 8.16
C ARG A 87 4.54 -9.65 9.00
N ALA A 88 5.64 -9.22 8.37
CA ALA A 88 6.77 -8.58 9.05
C ALA A 88 6.36 -7.31 9.80
N LYS A 89 5.57 -6.44 9.16
CA LYS A 89 5.11 -5.17 9.73
C LYS A 89 4.36 -5.35 11.05
N GLU A 90 3.55 -6.39 11.19
CA GLU A 90 2.86 -6.69 12.46
C GLU A 90 3.83 -6.99 13.60
N GLY A 91 4.96 -7.63 13.30
CA GLY A 91 6.03 -7.91 14.25
C GLY A 91 6.68 -6.64 14.80
N TRP A 92 7.00 -5.66 13.95
CA TRP A 92 7.60 -4.38 14.39
C TRP A 92 6.66 -3.50 15.20
N PHE A 93 5.36 -3.47 14.86
CA PHE A 93 4.37 -2.76 15.68
C PHE A 93 4.30 -3.31 17.11
N GLN A 94 4.40 -4.62 17.26
CA GLN A 94 4.36 -5.27 18.57
C GLN A 94 5.69 -5.17 19.32
N ALA A 95 6.82 -5.05 18.59
CA ALA A 95 8.16 -4.90 19.16
C ALA A 95 8.53 -3.45 19.50
N ALA A 96 7.59 -2.51 19.37
CA ALA A 96 7.76 -1.07 19.61
C ALA A 96 8.81 -0.38 18.72
N THR A 97 9.17 -0.94 17.56
CA THR A 97 10.07 -0.30 16.59
C THR A 97 9.28 0.46 15.53
N MET A 98 9.07 1.76 15.77
CA MET A 98 8.29 2.60 14.84
C MET A 98 9.03 2.82 13.51
N TYR A 99 10.36 2.95 13.54
CA TYR A 99 11.18 3.11 12.33
C TYR A 99 10.96 2.00 11.30
N GLY A 100 11.15 0.73 11.72
CA GLY A 100 10.92 -0.43 10.85
C GLY A 100 9.48 -0.48 10.32
N SER A 101 8.50 -0.17 11.16
CA SER A 101 7.07 -0.14 10.78
C SER A 101 6.77 0.91 9.70
N VAL A 102 7.30 2.13 9.84
CA VAL A 102 7.12 3.23 8.86
C VAL A 102 7.83 2.89 7.56
N LEU A 103 9.04 2.37 7.61
CA LEU A 103 9.79 1.96 6.43
C LEU A 103 9.05 0.85 5.66
N ALA A 104 8.51 -0.14 6.37
CA ALA A 104 7.70 -1.21 5.78
C ALA A 104 6.46 -0.68 5.06
N MET A 105 5.80 0.34 5.62
CA MET A 105 4.66 0.98 4.96
C MET A 105 5.06 1.70 3.67
N LEU A 106 6.20 2.39 3.64
CA LEU A 106 6.70 2.99 2.41
C LEU A 106 7.06 1.94 1.36
N GLN A 107 7.64 0.83 1.77
CA GLN A 107 7.92 -0.30 0.88
C GLN A 107 6.63 -0.96 0.36
N LEU A 108 5.61 -1.13 1.21
CA LEU A 108 4.28 -1.58 0.76
C LEU A 108 3.69 -0.61 -0.27
N SER A 109 3.82 0.72 -0.05
CA SER A 109 3.38 1.71 -1.04
C SER A 109 4.04 1.47 -2.40
N ASP A 110 5.37 1.34 -2.45
CA ASP A 110 6.10 1.05 -3.69
C ASP A 110 5.61 -0.26 -4.32
N PHE A 111 5.47 -1.35 -3.56
CA PHE A 111 5.03 -2.63 -4.12
C PHE A 111 3.59 -2.59 -4.68
N TYR A 112 2.66 -1.92 -4.00
CA TYR A 112 1.31 -1.71 -4.54
C TYR A 112 1.33 -0.79 -5.78
N SER A 113 2.20 0.21 -5.81
CA SER A 113 2.44 1.06 -6.98
C SER A 113 2.95 0.24 -8.18
N ARG A 114 3.86 -0.72 -7.97
CA ARG A 114 4.36 -1.65 -9.01
C ARG A 114 3.27 -2.55 -9.59
N LEU A 115 2.20 -2.80 -8.83
CA LEU A 115 1.02 -3.54 -9.25
C LEU A 115 -0.08 -2.64 -9.85
N TRP A 116 0.18 -1.34 -10.03
CA TRP A 116 -0.82 -0.36 -10.49
C TRP A 116 -2.07 -0.29 -9.59
N LEU A 117 -1.87 -0.38 -8.28
CA LEU A 117 -2.92 -0.31 -7.25
C LEU A 117 -2.80 0.98 -6.42
N PRO A 118 -3.16 2.15 -7.00
CA PRO A 118 -2.81 3.45 -6.45
C PRO A 118 -3.47 3.77 -5.09
N LEU A 119 -4.66 3.23 -4.81
CA LEU A 119 -5.37 3.53 -3.56
C LEU A 119 -4.78 2.74 -2.39
N ALA A 120 -4.38 1.48 -2.61
CA ALA A 120 -3.62 0.70 -1.63
C ALA A 120 -2.25 1.34 -1.36
N ALA A 121 -1.54 1.75 -2.42
CA ALA A 121 -0.28 2.48 -2.28
C ALA A 121 -0.46 3.75 -1.43
N ARG A 122 -1.45 4.58 -1.79
CA ARG A 122 -1.78 5.82 -1.06
C ARG A 122 -2.10 5.56 0.40
N TYR A 123 -2.86 4.51 0.69
CA TYR A 123 -3.21 4.13 2.05
C TYR A 123 -1.97 3.86 2.89
N TYR A 124 -1.01 3.09 2.37
CA TYR A 124 0.23 2.80 3.11
C TYR A 124 1.16 4.00 3.21
N ALA A 125 1.32 4.80 2.15
CA ALA A 125 2.12 6.04 2.22
C ALA A 125 1.53 7.06 3.21
N ALA A 126 0.20 7.22 3.23
CA ALA A 126 -0.50 8.06 4.20
C ALA A 126 -0.39 7.53 5.62
N ALA A 127 -0.43 6.20 5.81
CA ALA A 127 -0.18 5.58 7.10
C ALA A 127 1.26 5.85 7.58
N ALA A 128 2.26 5.68 6.71
CA ALA A 128 3.66 5.97 7.00
C ALA A 128 3.84 7.43 7.46
N LEU A 129 3.30 8.39 6.69
CA LEU A 129 3.35 9.81 7.04
C LEU A 129 2.71 10.08 8.41
N LYS A 130 1.52 9.54 8.64
CA LYS A 130 0.78 9.71 9.89
C LYS A 130 1.57 9.19 11.10
N TYR A 131 2.14 7.99 11.00
CA TYR A 131 2.88 7.40 12.11
C TYR A 131 4.23 8.09 12.34
N ALA A 132 4.93 8.48 11.27
CA ALA A 132 6.18 9.23 11.38
C ALA A 132 5.97 10.57 12.12
N ILE A 133 4.93 11.34 11.76
CA ILE A 133 4.59 12.60 12.43
C ILE A 133 4.16 12.36 13.89
N ALA A 134 3.35 11.32 14.14
CA ALA A 134 2.80 11.07 15.48
C ALA A 134 3.87 10.60 16.49
N ALA A 135 4.91 9.90 16.02
CA ALA A 135 5.95 9.35 16.87
C ALA A 135 6.85 10.42 17.51
N LYS A 136 6.99 11.60 16.88
CA LYS A 136 7.89 12.68 17.32
C LYS A 136 9.33 12.20 17.56
N ASP A 137 9.76 11.23 16.76
CA ASP A 137 11.09 10.64 16.79
C ASP A 137 11.95 11.28 15.71
N GLU A 138 13.14 11.72 16.07
CA GLU A 138 14.08 12.38 15.16
C GLU A 138 14.59 11.41 14.08
N GLU A 139 14.70 10.12 14.39
CA GLU A 139 15.10 9.09 13.42
C GLU A 139 14.07 8.92 12.30
N LEU A 140 12.81 9.24 12.56
CA LEU A 140 11.71 9.17 11.59
C LEU A 140 11.58 10.44 10.76
N ARG A 141 12.23 11.54 11.15
CA ARG A 141 12.10 12.85 10.50
C ARG A 141 12.39 12.79 8.98
N PRO A 142 13.44 12.11 8.50
CA PRO A 142 13.68 11.98 7.06
C PRO A 142 12.57 11.25 6.29
N LEU A 143 11.84 10.33 6.95
CA LEU A 143 10.77 9.55 6.32
C LEU A 143 9.48 10.36 6.13
N ILE A 144 9.30 11.47 6.86
CA ILE A 144 8.12 12.35 6.74
C ILE A 144 8.06 12.96 5.33
N GLY A 145 9.17 13.55 4.86
CA GLY A 145 9.27 14.14 3.53
C GLY A 145 9.06 13.10 2.43
N ARG A 146 9.73 11.95 2.54
CA ARG A 146 9.60 10.83 1.61
C ARG A 146 8.15 10.33 1.50
N ALA A 147 7.47 10.15 2.64
CA ALA A 147 6.08 9.71 2.65
C ALA A 147 5.14 10.70 1.96
N ALA A 148 5.34 12.01 2.15
CA ALA A 148 4.53 13.03 1.49
C ALA A 148 4.73 13.04 -0.04
N VAL A 149 5.99 12.90 -0.50
CA VAL A 149 6.35 12.76 -1.91
C VAL A 149 5.70 11.50 -2.52
N GLU A 150 5.78 10.37 -1.83
CA GLU A 150 5.16 9.11 -2.26
C GLU A 150 3.63 9.22 -2.38
N ILE A 151 2.95 9.84 -1.40
CA ILE A 151 1.50 10.09 -1.49
C ILE A 151 1.15 10.86 -2.76
N SER A 152 1.94 11.88 -3.11
CA SER A 152 1.69 12.69 -4.31
C SER A 152 1.72 11.84 -5.58
N ALA A 153 2.71 10.94 -5.71
CA ALA A 153 2.84 10.04 -6.86
C ALA A 153 1.57 9.20 -7.12
N THR A 154 0.90 8.78 -6.04
CA THR A 154 -0.31 7.95 -6.15
C THR A 154 -1.50 8.66 -6.76
N TYR A 155 -1.59 10.00 -6.72
CA TYR A 155 -2.66 10.75 -7.39
C TYR A 155 -2.51 10.69 -8.91
N LEU A 156 -1.27 10.85 -9.41
CA LEU A 156 -0.99 10.72 -10.83
C LEU A 156 -1.30 9.29 -11.31
N MET A 157 -0.90 8.27 -10.54
CA MET A 157 -1.21 6.87 -10.84
C MET A 157 -2.71 6.55 -10.76
N ALA A 158 -3.52 7.34 -10.07
CA ALA A 158 -4.97 7.17 -10.05
C ALA A 158 -5.69 7.96 -11.16
N GLY A 159 -4.96 8.70 -12.00
CA GLY A 159 -5.50 9.58 -13.03
C GLY A 159 -6.06 10.90 -12.48
N GLU A 160 -5.66 11.30 -11.28
CA GLU A 160 -6.15 12.49 -10.56
C GLU A 160 -5.18 13.67 -10.76
N GLY A 161 -5.13 14.23 -11.98
CA GLY A 161 -4.12 15.20 -12.38
C GLY A 161 -4.17 16.52 -11.60
N LEU A 162 -5.36 17.02 -11.24
CA LEU A 162 -5.46 18.27 -10.48
C LEU A 162 -5.04 18.06 -9.02
N SER A 163 -5.50 16.98 -8.40
CA SER A 163 -5.14 16.57 -7.05
C SER A 163 -3.66 16.28 -6.95
N PHE A 164 -3.05 15.72 -8.00
CA PHE A 164 -1.61 15.55 -8.11
C PHE A 164 -0.89 16.91 -7.96
N ILE A 165 -1.23 17.93 -8.77
CA ILE A 165 -0.60 19.26 -8.71
C ILE A 165 -0.74 19.87 -7.30
N TYR A 166 -1.93 19.81 -6.70
CA TYR A 166 -2.14 20.29 -5.32
C TYR A 166 -1.28 19.52 -4.30
N SER A 167 -1.22 18.20 -4.44
CA SER A 167 -0.51 17.33 -3.51
C SER A 167 1.01 17.53 -3.57
N VAL A 168 1.58 17.79 -4.76
CA VAL A 168 3.02 18.05 -4.90
C VAL A 168 3.43 19.33 -4.20
N GLY A 169 2.66 20.42 -4.29
CA GLY A 169 2.96 21.65 -3.55
C GLY A 169 2.98 21.46 -2.03
N ARG A 170 2.06 20.63 -1.50
CA ARG A 170 2.04 20.25 -0.08
C ARG A 170 3.19 19.30 0.27
N ALA A 171 3.48 18.33 -0.58
CA ALA A 171 4.60 17.42 -0.39
C ALA A 171 5.93 18.17 -0.39
N ALA A 172 6.10 19.17 -1.26
CA ALA A 172 7.27 20.04 -1.31
C ALA A 172 7.48 20.79 0.01
N GLN A 173 6.42 21.42 0.54
CA GLN A 173 6.48 22.09 1.85
C GLN A 173 6.90 21.13 2.97
N ILE A 174 6.29 19.94 3.01
CA ILE A 174 6.60 18.94 4.03
C ILE A 174 8.04 18.43 3.86
N HIS A 175 8.46 18.14 2.63
CA HIS A 175 9.80 17.65 2.32
C HIS A 175 10.87 18.67 2.71
N ILE A 176 10.79 19.90 2.20
CA ILE A 176 11.75 20.98 2.49
C ILE A 176 11.83 21.24 4.01
N GLY A 177 10.70 21.18 4.71
CA GLY A 177 10.65 21.41 6.16
C GLY A 177 11.27 20.31 7.03
N HIS A 178 11.48 19.09 6.51
CA HIS A 178 11.92 17.94 7.31
C HIS A 178 13.20 17.28 6.80
N ALA A 179 13.51 17.39 5.51
CA ALA A 179 14.73 16.86 4.92
C ALA A 179 15.94 17.77 5.22
N THR A 180 17.09 17.15 5.47
CA THR A 180 18.37 17.88 5.46
C THR A 180 18.64 18.36 4.05
N ASP A 181 18.98 19.65 3.91
CA ASP A 181 19.19 20.30 2.61
C ASP A 181 18.04 20.03 1.62
N GLY A 182 16.79 20.10 2.10
CA GLY A 182 15.60 19.68 1.34
C GLY A 182 15.30 20.47 0.06
N GLU A 183 16.03 21.55 -0.21
CA GLU A 183 15.99 22.30 -1.47
C GLU A 183 17.04 21.84 -2.50
N ASP A 184 18.01 21.01 -2.09
CA ASP A 184 19.00 20.43 -2.99
C ASP A 184 18.37 19.32 -3.85
N LEU A 185 17.90 19.72 -5.03
CA LEU A 185 17.23 18.81 -5.97
C LEU A 185 18.16 17.74 -6.57
N GLU A 186 19.48 17.93 -6.52
CA GLU A 186 20.44 16.91 -6.98
C GLU A 186 20.55 15.78 -5.97
N GLN A 187 20.49 16.10 -4.67
CA GLN A 187 20.45 15.11 -3.60
C GLN A 187 19.07 14.43 -3.49
N HIS A 188 17.98 15.19 -3.71
CA HIS A 188 16.61 14.72 -3.54
C HIS A 188 15.94 14.36 -4.87
N THR A 189 16.50 13.39 -5.58
CA THR A 189 16.09 13.01 -6.95
C THR A 189 14.61 12.61 -7.10
N GLU A 190 14.03 11.91 -6.11
CA GLU A 190 12.60 11.54 -6.12
C GLU A 190 11.70 12.79 -6.06
N PHE A 191 12.07 13.78 -5.24
CA PHE A 191 11.36 15.05 -5.13
C PHE A 191 11.51 15.87 -6.42
N ALA A 192 12.73 15.97 -6.96
CA ALA A 192 12.99 16.62 -8.24
C ALA A 192 12.16 15.99 -9.39
N ALA A 193 12.05 14.66 -9.40
CA ALA A 193 11.23 13.94 -10.37
C ALA A 193 9.74 14.31 -10.24
N ARG A 194 9.20 14.43 -9.01
CA ARG A 194 7.80 14.87 -8.81
C ARG A 194 7.56 16.30 -9.31
N LEU A 195 8.51 17.21 -9.11
CA LEU A 195 8.41 18.57 -9.64
C LEU A 195 8.40 18.55 -11.19
N ALA A 196 9.31 17.79 -11.81
CA ALA A 196 9.37 17.66 -13.25
C ALA A 196 8.09 17.07 -13.85
N GLU A 197 7.51 16.04 -13.21
CA GLU A 197 6.23 15.48 -13.60
C GLU A 197 5.08 16.48 -13.46
N THR A 198 5.11 17.33 -12.43
CA THR A 198 4.11 18.39 -12.26
C THR A 198 4.10 19.33 -13.46
N ALA A 199 5.26 19.75 -13.97
CA ALA A 199 5.31 20.59 -15.18
C ALA A 199 4.65 19.91 -16.38
N LYS A 200 4.87 18.60 -16.55
CA LYS A 200 4.25 17.81 -17.62
C LYS A 200 2.74 17.76 -17.44
N VAL A 201 2.26 17.31 -16.29
CA VAL A 201 0.81 17.19 -16.00
C VAL A 201 0.12 18.53 -16.13
N TYR A 202 0.73 19.60 -15.61
CA TYR A 202 0.24 20.95 -15.75
C TYR A 202 0.09 21.36 -17.23
N ALA A 203 1.12 21.13 -18.05
CA ALA A 203 1.03 21.41 -19.49
C ALA A 203 -0.10 20.62 -20.15
N LEU A 204 -0.17 19.32 -19.88
CA LEU A 204 -1.18 18.44 -20.48
C LEU A 204 -2.60 18.84 -20.09
N LEU A 205 -2.86 19.15 -18.81
CA LEU A 205 -4.19 19.56 -18.34
C LEU A 205 -4.66 20.85 -19.00
N ARG A 206 -3.77 21.81 -19.28
CA ARG A 206 -4.11 23.05 -20.00
C ARG A 206 -4.61 22.80 -21.42
N HIS A 207 -4.10 21.76 -22.08
CA HIS A 207 -4.53 21.36 -23.41
C HIS A 207 -5.78 20.48 -23.39
N LEU A 208 -5.91 19.60 -22.39
CA LEU A 208 -7.06 18.71 -22.22
C LEU A 208 -8.32 19.46 -21.78
N LEU A 209 -8.18 20.48 -20.94
CA LEU A 209 -9.27 21.19 -20.27
C LEU A 209 -9.05 22.72 -20.25
N PRO A 210 -9.00 23.37 -21.42
CA PRO A 210 -8.80 24.82 -21.51
C PRO A 210 -9.87 25.62 -20.74
N GLU A 211 -11.10 25.10 -20.64
CA GLU A 211 -12.19 25.69 -19.88
C GLU A 211 -11.97 25.69 -18.36
N ASN A 212 -11.10 24.82 -17.83
CA ASN A 212 -10.75 24.74 -16.42
C ASN A 212 -9.41 25.46 -16.09
N LEU A 213 -8.85 26.23 -17.02
CA LEU A 213 -7.52 26.84 -16.85
C LEU A 213 -7.37 27.61 -15.54
N GLN A 214 -8.39 28.37 -15.12
CA GLN A 214 -8.36 29.11 -13.86
C GLN A 214 -8.17 28.19 -12.65
N GLN A 215 -8.85 27.04 -12.63
CA GLN A 215 -8.74 26.07 -11.54
C GLN A 215 -7.36 25.39 -11.54
N ILE A 216 -6.81 25.13 -12.72
CA ILE A 216 -5.47 24.53 -12.88
C ILE A 216 -4.38 25.51 -12.41
N GLU A 217 -4.48 26.79 -12.79
CA GLU A 217 -3.56 27.84 -12.33
C GLU A 217 -3.66 28.04 -10.81
N ALA A 218 -4.87 28.07 -10.26
CA ALA A 218 -5.09 28.18 -8.82
C ALA A 218 -4.47 27.02 -8.02
N ALA A 219 -4.30 25.85 -8.65
CA ALA A 219 -3.62 24.71 -8.01
C ALA A 219 -2.12 24.95 -7.83
N LEU A 220 -1.47 25.60 -8.80
CA LEU A 220 -0.06 26.01 -8.69
C LEU A 220 0.11 27.25 -7.80
N ASP A 221 -0.77 28.24 -7.93
CA ASP A 221 -0.69 29.47 -7.12
C ASP A 221 -0.93 29.19 -5.63
N GLY A 222 -1.66 28.12 -5.31
CA GLY A 222 -1.90 27.69 -3.93
C GLY A 222 -0.72 26.97 -3.27
N TRP A 223 0.43 26.84 -3.94
CA TRP A 223 1.60 26.17 -3.38
C TRP A 223 2.17 26.93 -2.18
N PRO A 224 2.30 26.29 -1.00
CA PRO A 224 2.77 26.95 0.21
C PRO A 224 4.31 26.95 0.32
N ILE A 225 4.98 27.27 -0.79
CA ILE A 225 6.44 27.38 -0.95
C ILE A 225 6.75 28.60 -1.84
N ASP A 226 8.04 28.87 -2.11
CA ASP A 226 8.41 29.99 -2.96
C ASP A 226 7.74 29.90 -4.35
N SER A 227 7.09 30.99 -4.75
CA SER A 227 6.46 31.17 -6.07
C SER A 227 7.43 30.93 -7.25
N ALA A 228 8.75 31.03 -7.04
CA ALA A 228 9.78 30.69 -8.02
C ALA A 228 9.64 29.26 -8.55
N TYR A 229 9.21 28.30 -7.71
CA TYR A 229 8.96 26.93 -8.15
C TYR A 229 7.80 26.89 -9.15
N ALA A 230 6.64 27.45 -8.82
CA ALA A 230 5.48 27.50 -9.71
C ALA A 230 5.80 28.21 -11.03
N ASN A 231 6.54 29.33 -10.98
CA ASN A 231 6.96 30.08 -12.17
C ASN A 231 7.94 29.27 -13.06
N SER A 232 8.84 28.51 -12.46
CA SER A 232 9.75 27.62 -13.19
C SER A 232 8.98 26.49 -13.90
N LEU A 233 7.99 25.91 -13.22
CA LEU A 233 7.11 24.88 -13.82
C LEU A 233 6.30 25.43 -15.00
N ARG A 234 5.74 26.65 -14.87
CA ARG A 234 5.06 27.33 -15.99
C ARG A 234 5.99 27.56 -17.18
N THR A 235 7.21 27.99 -16.91
CA THR A 235 8.23 28.22 -17.94
C THR A 235 8.56 26.91 -18.67
N LEU A 236 8.73 25.82 -17.93
CA LEU A 236 9.02 24.50 -18.50
C LEU A 236 7.83 23.96 -19.31
N ALA A 237 6.61 24.11 -18.81
CA ALA A 237 5.38 23.72 -19.48
C ALA A 237 5.11 24.48 -20.78
N SER A 238 5.69 25.68 -20.93
CA SER A 238 5.52 26.53 -22.12
C SER A 238 6.57 26.26 -23.20
N ARG A 239 7.44 25.25 -23.02
CA ARG A 239 8.47 24.85 -24.00
C ARG A 239 8.06 23.57 -24.75
N PRO A 240 8.61 23.32 -25.96
CA PRO A 240 8.48 22.03 -26.62
C PRO A 240 9.00 20.87 -25.75
N PRO A 241 8.42 19.65 -25.86
CA PRO A 241 7.33 19.28 -26.77
C PRO A 241 5.93 19.70 -26.28
N TRP A 242 5.81 20.15 -25.04
CA TRP A 242 4.51 20.35 -24.37
C TRP A 242 3.70 21.49 -24.95
N ALA A 243 4.34 22.60 -25.36
CA ALA A 243 3.65 23.77 -25.88
C ALA A 243 2.87 23.55 -27.18
N SER A 244 3.21 22.50 -27.95
CA SER A 244 2.69 22.26 -29.29
C SER A 244 1.95 20.93 -29.42
N VAL A 245 1.79 20.17 -28.35
CA VAL A 245 1.15 18.86 -28.39
C VAL A 245 -0.36 19.03 -28.60
N SER A 246 -0.92 18.29 -29.55
CA SER A 246 -2.36 18.35 -29.81
C SER A 246 -3.14 17.55 -28.76
N ARG A 247 -4.39 17.93 -28.48
CA ARG A 247 -5.24 17.19 -27.54
C ARG A 247 -5.37 15.70 -27.90
N SER A 248 -5.56 15.38 -29.17
CA SER A 248 -5.68 13.99 -29.64
C SER A 248 -4.40 13.19 -29.41
N GLU A 249 -3.24 13.81 -29.64
CA GLU A 249 -1.94 13.17 -29.38
C GLU A 249 -1.71 12.93 -27.88
N ILE A 250 -2.18 13.82 -27.00
CA ILE A 250 -2.15 13.58 -25.55
C ILE A 250 -3.03 12.40 -25.19
N GLU A 251 -4.28 12.37 -25.67
CA GLU A 251 -5.25 11.31 -25.34
C GLU A 251 -4.79 9.94 -25.84
N GLU A 252 -4.20 9.87 -27.05
CA GLU A 252 -3.61 8.65 -27.62
C GLU A 252 -2.44 8.16 -26.77
N ARG A 253 -1.48 9.03 -26.44
CA ARG A 253 -0.34 8.64 -25.59
C ARG A 253 -0.74 8.20 -24.19
N LEU A 254 -1.69 8.89 -23.55
CA LEU A 254 -2.18 8.48 -22.23
C LEU A 254 -2.87 7.11 -22.27
N ALA A 255 -3.59 6.82 -23.35
CA ALA A 255 -4.23 5.52 -23.55
C ALA A 255 -3.20 4.41 -23.78
N GLU A 256 -2.15 4.66 -24.58
CA GLU A 256 -1.09 3.71 -24.88
C GLU A 256 -0.13 3.46 -23.70
N ASP A 257 0.33 4.52 -23.04
CA ASP A 257 1.38 4.44 -22.03
C ASP A 257 0.86 4.01 -20.65
N ILE A 258 -0.35 4.43 -20.28
CA ILE A 258 -0.84 4.35 -18.89
C ILE A 258 -2.22 3.67 -18.79
N GLY A 259 -2.96 3.57 -19.90
CA GLY A 259 -4.32 3.00 -19.92
C GLY A 259 -5.35 3.80 -19.10
N GLN A 260 -5.01 5.03 -18.70
CA GLN A 260 -5.84 5.91 -17.88
C GLN A 260 -5.62 7.39 -18.22
N GLY A 261 -6.66 8.21 -18.04
CA GLY A 261 -6.60 9.65 -18.25
C GLY A 261 -6.05 10.43 -17.05
N LEU A 262 -5.93 11.75 -17.19
CA LEU A 262 -5.47 12.67 -16.13
C LEU A 262 -6.61 13.47 -15.47
N THR A 263 -7.85 13.22 -15.86
CA THR A 263 -9.01 14.07 -15.56
C THR A 263 -10.01 13.40 -14.63
N TYR A 264 -9.64 12.32 -13.95
CA TYR A 264 -10.58 11.52 -13.17
C TYR A 264 -11.04 12.16 -11.86
N ASP A 265 -10.38 13.22 -11.42
CA ASP A 265 -10.80 14.07 -10.32
C ASP A 265 -11.37 15.42 -10.78
N LEU A 266 -11.57 15.59 -12.09
CA LEU A 266 -12.11 16.78 -12.72
C LEU A 266 -13.55 16.51 -13.16
N GLY A 267 -14.49 17.23 -12.54
CA GLY A 267 -15.93 17.08 -12.80
C GLY A 267 -16.75 16.86 -11.53
N PRO A 268 -18.07 16.59 -11.68
CA PRO A 268 -18.97 16.43 -10.54
C PRO A 268 -18.79 15.11 -9.79
N GLU A 269 -18.17 14.12 -10.43
CA GLU A 269 -17.87 12.81 -9.86
C GLU A 269 -16.38 12.49 -10.05
N ILE A 270 -15.78 11.89 -9.03
CA ILE A 270 -14.44 11.34 -9.05
C ILE A 270 -14.51 9.88 -9.47
N ARG A 271 -13.52 9.44 -10.25
CA ARG A 271 -13.42 8.08 -10.78
C ARG A 271 -12.10 7.44 -10.38
N TYR A 272 -12.16 6.18 -9.96
CA TYR A 272 -10.98 5.33 -9.77
C TYR A 272 -11.11 4.11 -10.67
N ARG A 273 -10.06 3.76 -11.40
CA ARG A 273 -10.03 2.57 -12.26
C ARG A 273 -8.72 1.81 -12.04
N TRP A 274 -8.81 0.49 -11.98
CA TRP A 274 -7.64 -0.39 -11.96
C TRP A 274 -8.02 -1.76 -12.56
N ASN A 275 -7.00 -2.56 -12.88
CA ASN A 275 -7.19 -3.94 -13.33
C ASN A 275 -6.47 -4.88 -12.37
N ALA A 276 -7.10 -5.96 -11.93
CA ALA A 276 -6.48 -6.98 -11.11
C ALA A 276 -7.22 -8.31 -11.24
N LEU A 277 -6.47 -9.43 -11.24
CA LEU A 277 -7.00 -10.79 -11.42
C LEU A 277 -7.90 -10.95 -12.67
N GLY A 278 -7.55 -10.24 -13.76
CA GLY A 278 -8.34 -10.26 -15.00
C GLY A 278 -9.66 -9.46 -14.95
N ILE A 279 -9.92 -8.71 -13.86
CA ILE A 279 -11.13 -7.91 -13.68
C ILE A 279 -10.78 -6.42 -13.82
N SER A 280 -11.60 -5.69 -14.57
CA SER A 280 -11.55 -4.22 -14.61
C SER A 280 -12.49 -3.65 -13.55
N TRP A 281 -11.93 -2.88 -12.63
CA TRP A 281 -12.66 -2.27 -11.53
C TRP A 281 -12.87 -0.78 -11.77
N THR A 282 -14.04 -0.26 -11.42
CA THR A 282 -14.31 1.17 -11.42
C THR A 282 -15.13 1.57 -10.20
N ILE A 283 -14.64 2.58 -9.47
CA ILE A 283 -15.38 3.27 -8.41
C ILE A 283 -15.73 4.67 -8.90
N ARG A 284 -16.99 5.06 -8.75
CA ARG A 284 -17.48 6.43 -8.97
C ARG A 284 -18.06 7.00 -7.68
N ALA A 285 -17.69 8.23 -7.36
CA ALA A 285 -18.16 8.89 -6.16
C ALA A 285 -18.32 10.39 -6.37
N ALA A 286 -19.28 11.02 -5.69
CA ALA A 286 -19.31 12.48 -5.61
C ALA A 286 -18.10 12.98 -4.80
N SER A 287 -17.65 14.21 -5.06
CA SER A 287 -16.50 14.80 -4.35
C SER A 287 -16.71 14.84 -2.82
N SER A 288 -17.96 15.01 -2.36
CA SER A 288 -18.33 14.95 -0.93
C SER A 288 -18.09 13.59 -0.26
N THR A 289 -18.00 12.51 -1.03
CA THR A 289 -17.79 11.13 -0.57
C THR A 289 -16.44 10.55 -0.99
N ARG A 290 -15.52 11.39 -1.47
CA ARG A 290 -14.19 10.98 -1.97
C ARG A 290 -13.45 10.09 -0.98
N SER A 291 -13.33 10.51 0.27
CA SER A 291 -12.58 9.78 1.30
C SER A 291 -13.14 8.37 1.57
N VAL A 292 -14.46 8.20 1.48
CA VAL A 292 -15.10 6.89 1.62
C VAL A 292 -14.78 6.00 0.41
N ALA A 293 -14.79 6.57 -0.79
CA ALA A 293 -14.45 5.86 -2.02
C ALA A 293 -12.98 5.43 -2.05
N GLU A 294 -12.06 6.32 -1.63
CA GLU A 294 -10.63 6.01 -1.51
C GLU A 294 -10.39 4.90 -0.48
N TRP A 295 -11.05 4.96 0.68
CA TRP A 295 -10.93 3.92 1.71
C TRP A 295 -11.44 2.55 1.24
N ILE A 296 -12.62 2.51 0.61
CA ILE A 296 -13.19 1.27 0.05
C ILE A 296 -12.28 0.73 -1.06
N GLY A 297 -11.80 1.61 -1.96
CA GLY A 297 -10.94 1.22 -3.06
C GLY A 297 -9.60 0.68 -2.57
N ALA A 298 -8.98 1.31 -1.58
CA ALA A 298 -7.77 0.78 -0.94
C ALA A 298 -8.03 -0.59 -0.29
N ALA A 299 -9.13 -0.75 0.44
CA ALA A 299 -9.49 -2.02 1.07
C ALA A 299 -9.69 -3.14 0.03
N PHE A 300 -10.34 -2.85 -1.10
CA PHE A 300 -10.49 -3.82 -2.19
C PHE A 300 -9.14 -4.16 -2.84
N GLN A 301 -8.31 -3.16 -3.15
CA GLN A 301 -7.01 -3.40 -3.77
C GLN A 301 -6.09 -4.23 -2.86
N ILE A 302 -6.11 -4.00 -1.54
CA ILE A 302 -5.38 -4.81 -0.56
C ILE A 302 -5.93 -6.24 -0.54
N ALA A 303 -7.24 -6.40 -0.39
CA ALA A 303 -7.88 -7.71 -0.30
C ALA A 303 -7.70 -8.56 -1.58
N ILE A 304 -7.65 -7.92 -2.76
CA ILE A 304 -7.38 -8.61 -4.02
C ILE A 304 -5.97 -9.19 -4.04
N VAL A 305 -4.97 -8.47 -3.53
CA VAL A 305 -3.59 -8.99 -3.44
C VAL A 305 -3.51 -10.11 -2.41
N ASP A 306 -4.17 -9.98 -1.27
CA ASP A 306 -4.21 -11.02 -0.22
C ASP A 306 -4.89 -12.32 -0.71
N LEU A 307 -5.71 -12.24 -1.76
CA LEU A 307 -6.42 -13.38 -2.37
C LEU A 307 -5.83 -13.81 -3.72
N ALA A 308 -4.70 -13.23 -4.15
CA ALA A 308 -4.18 -13.46 -5.49
C ALA A 308 -3.67 -14.90 -5.72
N ASP A 309 -3.29 -15.61 -4.66
CA ASP A 309 -2.85 -17.00 -4.71
C ASP A 309 -4.02 -18.00 -4.62
N GLU A 310 -5.25 -17.53 -4.42
CA GLU A 310 -6.45 -18.36 -4.36
C GLU A 310 -7.12 -18.42 -5.74
N ASP A 311 -7.49 -19.63 -6.19
CA ASP A 311 -8.33 -19.77 -7.39
C ASP A 311 -9.77 -19.40 -7.04
N LEU A 312 -10.10 -18.12 -7.23
CA LEU A 312 -11.44 -17.59 -7.02
C LEU A 312 -12.41 -17.97 -8.16
N ALA A 313 -11.95 -18.67 -9.21
CA ALA A 313 -12.70 -19.02 -10.41
C ALA A 313 -13.44 -17.82 -11.04
N ILE A 314 -12.85 -16.62 -10.98
CA ILE A 314 -13.49 -15.41 -11.47
C ILE A 314 -13.30 -15.30 -12.98
N LEU A 315 -14.42 -15.22 -13.71
CA LEU A 315 -14.40 -14.89 -15.13
C LEU A 315 -14.02 -13.42 -15.32
N PRO A 316 -13.15 -13.09 -16.29
CA PRO A 316 -12.85 -11.71 -16.66
C PRO A 316 -14.13 -10.91 -16.85
N SER A 317 -14.27 -9.84 -16.06
CA SER A 317 -15.51 -9.07 -15.98
C SER A 317 -15.22 -7.60 -15.62
N SER A 318 -16.25 -6.76 -15.72
CA SER A 318 -16.20 -5.35 -15.33
C SER A 318 -17.10 -5.13 -14.12
N VAL A 319 -16.56 -4.52 -13.07
CA VAL A 319 -17.31 -4.17 -11.85
C VAL A 319 -17.37 -2.65 -11.71
N GLU A 320 -18.58 -2.10 -11.73
CA GLU A 320 -18.83 -0.68 -11.45
C GLU A 320 -19.54 -0.53 -10.11
N SER A 321 -18.94 0.23 -9.20
CA SER A 321 -19.55 0.62 -7.93
C SER A 321 -19.79 2.11 -7.90
N LYS A 322 -21.04 2.50 -7.60
CA LYS A 322 -21.42 3.91 -7.40
C LYS A 322 -21.71 4.16 -5.92
N SER A 323 -20.92 5.03 -5.30
CA SER A 323 -21.21 5.49 -3.94
C SER A 323 -22.36 6.51 -3.98
N LEU A 324 -23.56 6.08 -3.60
CA LEU A 324 -24.70 6.96 -3.36
C LEU A 324 -24.64 7.45 -1.89
N ARG A 325 -25.13 8.68 -1.64
CA ARG A 325 -25.11 9.40 -0.34
C ARG A 325 -25.22 8.46 0.89
N PRO A 326 -24.63 8.80 2.05
CA PRO A 326 -24.65 7.94 3.23
C PRO A 326 -26.07 7.85 3.83
N ALA A 327 -26.95 7.07 3.22
CA ALA A 327 -28.13 6.52 3.88
C ALA A 327 -27.66 5.26 4.60
N SER A 328 -27.24 5.44 5.86
CA SER A 328 -27.05 4.39 6.87
C SER A 328 -26.77 3.00 6.30
N LEU A 329 -25.53 2.73 5.89
CA LEU A 329 -25.09 1.41 5.49
C LEU A 329 -25.05 0.52 6.75
N ARG A 330 -26.22 0.04 7.18
CA ARG A 330 -26.34 -1.07 8.13
C ARG A 330 -25.93 -2.31 7.36
N LEU A 331 -24.64 -2.66 7.43
CA LEU A 331 -24.17 -3.99 7.09
C LEU A 331 -24.89 -5.00 8.01
N ASN A 332 -25.98 -5.56 7.50
CA ASN A 332 -26.74 -6.60 8.17
C ASN A 332 -25.99 -7.92 7.99
N TRP A 333 -24.91 -8.11 8.74
CA TRP A 333 -24.26 -9.41 8.90
C TRP A 333 -25.26 -10.35 9.59
N ARG A 334 -26.05 -11.08 8.80
CA ARG A 334 -26.86 -12.17 9.34
C ARG A 334 -25.91 -13.21 9.95
N ARG A 335 -25.99 -13.31 11.26
CA ARG A 335 -25.37 -14.31 12.15
C ARG A 335 -25.23 -15.68 11.48
N CYS A 336 -24.01 -16.07 11.15
CA CYS A 336 -23.63 -17.48 11.16
C CYS A 336 -23.43 -17.87 12.63
N ARG A 337 -24.54 -18.25 13.30
CA ARG A 337 -24.51 -18.83 14.65
C ARG A 337 -24.43 -20.34 14.49
N THR A 338 -23.23 -20.89 14.70
CA THR A 338 -23.12 -22.24 15.25
C THR A 338 -21.85 -22.31 16.11
N THR A 339 -22.11 -22.54 17.40
CA THR A 339 -21.20 -23.09 18.42
C THR A 339 -19.89 -22.36 18.72
N CYS A 340 -19.98 -21.37 19.61
CA CYS A 340 -18.97 -21.18 20.66
C CYS A 340 -19.72 -20.86 21.97
N ARG A 341 -19.88 -21.88 22.82
CA ARG A 341 -20.24 -21.68 24.24
C ARG A 341 -18.95 -21.33 24.96
N CYS A 342 -18.92 -20.18 25.66
CA CYS A 342 -18.33 -20.07 26.99
C CYS A 342 -18.60 -18.70 27.62
N ALA A 343 -19.08 -18.78 28.87
CA ALA A 343 -19.07 -17.83 29.99
C ALA A 343 -19.55 -16.38 29.78
N THR A 344 -20.74 -16.15 30.31
CA THR A 344 -21.31 -14.86 30.72
C THR A 344 -20.40 -14.09 31.68
N ALA A 345 -20.04 -12.87 31.30
CA ALA A 345 -19.75 -11.78 32.23
C ALA A 345 -20.50 -10.52 31.75
N SER A 346 -21.37 -10.01 32.61
CA SER A 346 -22.25 -8.86 32.40
C SER A 346 -21.48 -7.55 32.33
N LEU A 347 -21.67 -6.75 31.28
CA LEU A 347 -21.42 -5.30 31.28
C LEU A 347 -22.38 -4.60 30.29
N SER A 348 -22.84 -3.43 30.69
CA SER A 348 -23.94 -2.58 30.21
C SER A 348 -23.79 -2.01 28.78
N PRO A 349 -24.87 -1.48 28.15
CA PRO A 349 -24.92 -1.21 26.73
C PRO A 349 -24.58 0.25 26.39
N THR A 350 -23.39 0.48 25.83
CA THR A 350 -23.08 1.53 24.81
C THR A 350 -21.59 1.43 24.47
N PRO A 351 -21.18 0.96 23.27
CA PRO A 351 -19.78 1.03 22.88
C PRO A 351 -19.49 2.39 22.23
N SER A 352 -18.35 2.97 22.59
CA SER A 352 -17.84 4.20 21.98
C SER A 352 -17.16 3.89 20.63
N HIS A 353 -17.06 4.91 19.76
CA HIS A 353 -16.51 4.80 18.40
C HIS A 353 -15.06 4.25 18.33
N SER A 354 -14.31 4.19 19.43
CA SER A 354 -12.96 3.62 19.51
C SER A 354 -12.97 2.08 19.67
N GLU A 355 -13.92 1.52 20.39
CA GLU A 355 -14.01 0.07 20.64
C GLU A 355 -14.41 -0.72 19.38
N THR A 356 -15.16 -0.07 18.48
CA THR A 356 -15.52 -0.66 17.18
C THR A 356 -14.31 -0.76 16.24
N LYS A 357 -13.33 0.14 16.36
CA LYS A 357 -12.08 0.10 15.58
C LYS A 357 -11.09 -0.94 16.12
N GLN A 358 -11.01 -1.13 17.43
CA GLN A 358 -10.17 -2.17 18.05
C GLN A 358 -10.72 -3.59 17.81
N ALA A 359 -12.04 -3.78 17.79
CA ALA A 359 -12.65 -5.09 17.50
C ALA A 359 -12.36 -5.58 16.05
N LEU A 360 -12.24 -4.67 15.08
CA LEU A 360 -11.95 -4.99 13.68
C LEU A 360 -10.47 -5.38 13.44
N LEU A 361 -9.53 -4.73 14.13
CA LEU A 361 -8.10 -5.12 14.14
C LEU A 361 -7.89 -6.52 14.73
N LEU A 362 -8.69 -6.91 15.74
CA LEU A 362 -8.64 -8.25 16.33
C LEU A 362 -9.29 -9.34 15.46
N CYS A 363 -10.25 -8.99 14.59
CA CYS A 363 -10.88 -9.94 13.67
C CYS A 363 -9.97 -10.34 12.50
N PHE A 364 -9.14 -9.41 11.99
CA PHE A 364 -8.16 -9.74 10.95
C PHE A 364 -6.94 -10.52 11.50
N SER A 365 -6.53 -10.26 12.74
CA SER A 365 -5.42 -10.97 13.40
C SER A 365 -5.72 -12.45 13.72
N ARG A 366 -6.99 -12.84 13.96
CA ARG A 366 -7.33 -14.20 14.43
C ARG A 366 -7.45 -15.29 13.36
N LYS A 367 -7.44 -14.94 12.06
CA LYS A 367 -7.49 -15.98 11.00
C LYS A 367 -6.19 -16.79 10.89
N SER A 368 -5.07 -16.30 11.43
CA SER A 368 -3.76 -16.96 11.37
C SER A 368 -3.55 -18.04 12.45
N SER A 369 -4.31 -18.05 13.55
CA SER A 369 -4.10 -19.00 14.67
C SER A 369 -5.10 -20.16 14.77
N ALA A 370 -6.05 -20.28 13.83
CA ALA A 370 -7.17 -21.23 13.97
C ALA A 370 -7.02 -22.55 13.18
N MET A 371 -5.87 -22.82 12.55
CA MET A 371 -5.72 -23.99 11.65
C MET A 371 -5.04 -25.23 12.27
N HIS A 372 -4.81 -25.26 13.59
CA HIS A 372 -4.27 -26.43 14.29
C HIS A 372 -5.08 -26.81 15.53
N ARG A 373 -6.14 -27.61 15.32
CA ARG A 373 -6.60 -28.61 16.30
C ARG A 373 -7.14 -29.84 15.56
N HIS A 374 -6.40 -30.94 15.64
CA HIS A 374 -6.88 -32.28 15.31
C HIS A 374 -8.06 -32.65 16.21
N CYS A 375 -9.15 -33.17 15.62
CA CYS A 375 -10.13 -33.99 16.32
C CYS A 375 -9.70 -35.47 16.20
N PRO A 376 -9.69 -36.26 17.29
CA PRO A 376 -9.45 -37.69 17.21
C PRO A 376 -10.70 -38.40 16.67
N ALA A 377 -10.48 -39.46 15.89
CA ALA A 377 -11.53 -40.35 15.41
C ALA A 377 -12.11 -41.16 16.59
N GLU A 378 -13.43 -41.10 16.76
CA GLU A 378 -14.16 -42.06 17.59
C GLU A 378 -14.55 -43.27 16.74
N THR A 379 -14.23 -44.43 17.29
CA THR A 379 -14.56 -45.76 16.81
C THR A 379 -16.00 -46.10 17.19
N SER A 380 -16.78 -46.59 16.22
CA SER A 380 -17.77 -47.65 16.40
C SER A 380 -18.03 -48.34 15.08
#